data_AF-A0A149Q2D5-F1
#
_entry.id   AF-A0A149Q2D5-F1
#
_cell.length_a   1.000
_cell.length_b   1.000
_cell.length_c   1.000
_cell.angle_alpha   90.00
_cell.angle_beta   90.00
_cell.angle_gamma   90.00
#
_symmetry.space_group_name_H-M   'P 1'
#
loop_
_entity.id
_entity.type
_entity.pdbx_description
1 polymer ?
#
loop_
_entity_poly.entity_id
_entity_poly.type
_entity_poly.pdbx_seq_one_letter_code
_entity_poly.pdbx_strand_id
1 'polypeptide(L)'
;MEDSDELLLPVWRANLVLLTSEVGAATRLARMMTFSASYLKLMLAGQREFSEEFVRGVEAVTGLPGGWMNVPHAGHEIPANAREAIDNEQPLARFRGTAHPVRKKTVLRPEPIFGQPGPARRIEEETLDVEAHRRHAHFRKVRDIATQEVRRFERHLLHSPVELASMRAKVEDVMAAAELDDRIQADLEGRLEQIDKHRHMLLRHVEKLQALLSQLDDGD
;
A
#
# COMPACT_ATOMS: atom_id res chain seq x y z
N MET A 1 29.11 8.33 -15.33
CA MET A 1 28.27 7.16 -15.66
C MET A 1 26.77 7.44 -15.52
N GLU A 2 26.32 8.65 -15.14
CA GLU A 2 24.87 8.97 -15.07
C GLU A 2 24.26 9.33 -16.44
N ASP A 3 25.04 9.88 -17.38
CA ASP A 3 24.52 10.31 -18.71
C ASP A 3 24.09 9.16 -19.63
N SER A 4 24.62 7.94 -19.44
CA SER A 4 24.28 6.78 -20.27
C SER A 4 22.89 6.23 -19.95
N ASP A 5 22.45 6.34 -18.70
CA ASP A 5 21.14 5.86 -18.26
C ASP A 5 20.01 6.74 -18.81
N GLU A 6 20.21 8.06 -18.85
CA GLU A 6 19.21 8.99 -19.39
C GLU A 6 18.89 8.72 -20.87
N LEU A 7 19.91 8.32 -21.65
CA LEU A 7 19.74 7.96 -23.06
C LEU A 7 19.01 6.63 -23.25
N LEU A 8 19.12 5.71 -22.30
CA LEU A 8 18.52 4.38 -22.38
C LEU A 8 17.11 4.30 -21.78
N LEU A 9 16.73 5.24 -20.91
CA LEU A 9 15.39 5.30 -20.30
C LEU A 9 14.22 5.13 -21.30
N PRO A 10 14.21 5.78 -22.48
CA PRO A 10 13.15 5.57 -23.47
C PRO A 10 13.12 4.13 -24.01
N VAL A 11 14.29 3.54 -24.26
CA VAL A 11 14.45 2.16 -24.76
C VAL A 11 13.98 1.17 -23.71
N TRP A 12 14.45 1.31 -22.48
CA TRP A 12 14.03 0.45 -21.38
C TRP A 12 12.53 0.49 -21.15
N ARG A 13 11.92 1.68 -21.24
CA ARG A 13 10.47 1.82 -21.07
C ARG A 13 9.70 1.14 -22.19
N ALA A 14 10.12 1.32 -23.45
CA ALA A 14 9.50 0.66 -24.59
C ALA A 14 9.55 -0.88 -24.44
N ASN A 15 10.72 -1.40 -24.06
CA ASN A 15 10.90 -2.84 -23.83
C ASN A 15 10.10 -3.35 -22.64
N LEU A 16 9.97 -2.57 -21.56
CA LEU A 16 9.14 -2.94 -20.42
C LEU A 16 7.65 -2.98 -20.78
N VAL A 17 7.17 -2.05 -21.61
CA VAL A 17 5.81 -2.08 -22.18
C VAL A 17 5.62 -3.31 -23.06
N LEU A 18 6.63 -3.67 -23.85
CA LEU A 18 6.60 -4.85 -24.71
C LEU A 18 6.49 -6.16 -23.90
N LEU A 19 7.28 -6.28 -22.82
CA LEU A 19 7.23 -7.43 -21.90
C LEU A 19 5.89 -7.53 -21.16
N THR A 20 5.20 -6.40 -20.98
CA THR A 20 3.95 -6.30 -20.21
C THR A 20 2.71 -6.06 -21.08
N SER A 21 2.79 -6.37 -22.38
CA SER A 21 1.71 -6.17 -23.35
C SER A 21 0.46 -7.00 -23.06
N GLU A 22 0.63 -8.16 -22.43
CA GLU A 22 -0.48 -9.08 -22.16
C GLU A 22 -1.24 -8.71 -20.89
N VAL A 23 -2.53 -9.07 -20.87
CA VAL A 23 -3.40 -8.77 -19.73
C VAL A 23 -2.86 -9.43 -18.46
N GLY A 24 -2.60 -8.60 -17.46
CA GLY A 24 -2.08 -9.02 -16.17
C GLY A 24 -0.56 -9.19 -16.11
N ALA A 25 0.17 -9.15 -17.23
CA ALA A 25 1.63 -9.32 -17.25
C ALA A 25 2.35 -8.29 -16.38
N ALA A 26 1.89 -7.03 -16.39
CA ALA A 26 2.42 -6.01 -15.47
C ALA A 26 2.22 -6.36 -13.99
N THR A 27 1.05 -6.90 -13.61
CA THR A 27 0.79 -7.29 -12.22
C THR A 27 1.67 -8.47 -11.81
N ARG A 28 1.85 -9.45 -12.71
CA ARG A 28 2.71 -10.62 -12.53
C ARG A 28 4.17 -10.23 -12.35
N LEU A 29 4.68 -9.41 -13.28
CA LEU A 29 6.05 -8.89 -13.22
C LEU A 29 6.29 -8.07 -11.94
N ALA A 30 5.33 -7.25 -11.52
CA ALA A 30 5.44 -6.50 -10.26
C ALA A 30 5.60 -7.44 -9.05
N ARG A 31 4.81 -8.52 -8.97
CA ARG A 31 4.95 -9.53 -7.91
C ARG A 31 6.30 -10.24 -7.93
N MET A 32 6.75 -10.66 -9.11
CA MET A 32 8.07 -11.31 -9.29
C MET A 32 9.23 -10.41 -8.86
N MET A 33 9.08 -9.10 -9.05
CA MET A 33 10.04 -8.07 -8.64
C MET A 33 9.83 -7.57 -7.20
N THR A 34 8.85 -8.11 -6.46
CA THR A 34 8.49 -7.69 -5.09
C THR A 34 8.02 -6.23 -4.98
N PHE A 35 7.41 -5.70 -6.05
CA PHE A 35 6.79 -4.37 -6.11
C PHE A 35 5.27 -4.42 -6.06
N SER A 36 4.66 -3.28 -5.71
CA SER A 36 3.21 -3.11 -5.91
C SER A 36 2.89 -2.95 -7.41
N ALA A 37 1.76 -3.50 -7.84
CA ALA A 37 1.30 -3.37 -9.23
C ALA A 37 1.12 -1.90 -9.66
N SER A 38 0.67 -1.04 -8.74
CA SER A 38 0.53 0.40 -8.98
C SER A 38 1.88 1.07 -9.28
N TYR A 39 2.96 0.62 -8.63
CA TYR A 39 4.30 1.14 -8.85
C TYR A 39 4.81 0.87 -10.26
N LEU A 40 4.67 -0.38 -10.73
CA LEU A 40 5.08 -0.75 -12.08
C LEU A 40 4.25 -0.01 -13.13
N LYS A 41 2.95 0.17 -12.91
CA LYS A 41 2.09 0.95 -13.81
C LYS A 41 2.54 2.41 -13.94
N LEU A 42 3.02 3.04 -12.86
CA LEU A 42 3.57 4.40 -12.92
C LEU A 42 4.86 4.47 -13.75
N MET A 43 5.71 3.43 -13.70
CA MET A 43 6.91 3.34 -14.54
C MET A 43 6.58 3.20 -16.02
N LEU A 44 5.63 2.31 -16.34
CA LEU A 44 5.12 2.09 -17.70
C LEU A 44 4.49 3.36 -18.28
N ALA A 45 3.75 4.11 -17.47
CA ALA A 45 3.14 5.39 -17.85
C ALA A 45 4.14 6.56 -17.95
N GLY A 46 5.44 6.32 -17.70
CA GLY A 46 6.46 7.37 -17.71
C GLY A 46 6.37 8.36 -16.54
N GLN A 47 5.46 8.14 -15.59
CA GLN A 47 5.26 8.97 -14.40
C GLN A 47 6.32 8.70 -13.33
N ARG A 48 7.09 7.61 -13.46
CA ARG A 48 8.20 7.27 -12.59
C ARG A 48 9.38 6.75 -13.38
N GLU A 49 10.56 7.25 -13.06
CA GLU A 49 11.82 6.74 -13.58
C GLU A 49 12.30 5.54 -12.76
N PHE A 50 13.15 4.74 -13.39
CA PHE A 50 13.75 3.55 -12.82
C PHE A 50 15.22 3.48 -13.24
N SER A 51 16.04 2.85 -12.40
CA SER A 51 17.49 2.79 -12.55
C SER A 51 17.93 1.60 -13.41
N GLU A 52 19.18 1.61 -13.83
CA GLU A 52 19.82 0.45 -14.45
C GLU A 52 19.67 -0.81 -13.56
N GLU A 53 19.83 -0.69 -12.24
CA GLU A 53 19.67 -1.82 -11.30
C GLU A 53 18.29 -2.48 -11.38
N PHE A 54 17.25 -1.67 -11.58
CA PHE A 54 15.89 -2.20 -11.78
C PHE A 54 15.83 -3.01 -13.08
N VAL A 55 16.42 -2.49 -14.16
CA VAL A 55 16.43 -3.14 -15.48
C VAL A 55 17.21 -4.44 -15.45
N ARG A 56 18.39 -4.47 -14.82
CA ARG A 56 19.16 -5.70 -14.59
C ARG A 56 18.39 -6.71 -13.73
N GLY A 57 17.61 -6.20 -12.78
CA GLY A 57 16.66 -7.00 -12.00
C GLY A 57 15.59 -7.66 -12.85
N VAL A 58 14.97 -6.92 -13.77
CA VAL A 58 13.98 -7.46 -14.71
C VAL A 58 14.63 -8.54 -15.58
N GLU A 59 15.83 -8.29 -16.11
CA GLU A 59 16.56 -9.27 -16.92
C GLU A 59 16.81 -10.57 -16.14
N ALA A 60 17.31 -10.47 -14.91
CA ALA A 60 17.60 -11.63 -14.07
C ALA A 60 16.34 -12.41 -13.67
N VAL A 61 15.27 -11.71 -13.29
CA VAL A 61 14.02 -12.32 -12.80
C VAL A 61 13.25 -13.03 -13.91
N THR A 62 13.27 -12.46 -15.12
CA THR A 62 12.58 -13.04 -16.29
C THR A 62 13.46 -14.00 -17.08
N GLY A 63 14.78 -14.00 -16.84
CA GLY A 63 15.73 -14.83 -17.60
C GLY A 63 16.05 -14.29 -18.98
N LEU A 64 15.94 -12.97 -19.18
CA LEU A 64 16.40 -12.32 -20.39
C LEU A 64 17.94 -12.30 -20.44
N PRO A 65 18.53 -12.32 -21.65
CA PRO A 65 19.97 -12.10 -21.81
C PRO A 65 20.41 -10.77 -21.20
N GLY A 66 21.60 -10.75 -20.60
CA GLY A 66 22.16 -9.52 -20.04
C GLY A 66 22.31 -8.45 -21.12
N GLY A 67 21.76 -7.26 -20.87
CA GLY A 67 21.78 -6.15 -21.83
C GLY A 67 20.66 -6.16 -22.86
N TRP A 68 19.78 -7.16 -22.85
CA TRP A 68 18.60 -7.21 -23.73
C TRP A 68 17.75 -5.94 -23.60
N MET A 69 17.60 -5.41 -22.40
CA MET A 69 16.81 -4.20 -22.21
C MET A 69 17.44 -2.97 -22.87
N ASN A 70 18.76 -2.94 -23.12
CA ASN A 70 19.47 -1.75 -23.59
C ASN A 70 19.27 -1.44 -25.09
N VAL A 71 18.62 -2.34 -25.86
CA VAL A 71 18.44 -2.21 -27.30
C VAL A 71 16.95 -2.30 -27.64
N PRO A 72 16.42 -1.55 -28.62
CA PRO A 72 15.01 -1.66 -29.00
C PRO A 72 14.67 -3.06 -29.51
N HIS A 73 13.56 -3.62 -29.03
CA HIS A 73 13.08 -4.94 -29.44
C HIS A 73 11.64 -4.93 -29.94
N ALA A 74 11.31 -5.93 -30.77
CA ALA A 74 9.96 -6.24 -31.21
C ALA A 74 9.41 -7.50 -30.51
N GLY A 75 8.08 -7.66 -30.50
CA GLY A 75 7.43 -8.70 -29.67
C GLY A 75 7.85 -10.15 -29.97
N HIS A 76 8.26 -10.43 -31.20
CA HIS A 76 8.75 -11.75 -31.63
C HIS A 76 10.18 -12.05 -31.16
N GLU A 77 10.91 -11.04 -30.67
CA GLU A 77 12.28 -11.16 -30.16
C GLU A 77 12.31 -11.43 -28.65
N ILE A 78 11.14 -11.52 -28.00
CA ILE A 78 11.05 -11.91 -26.59
C ILE A 78 11.34 -13.41 -26.49
N PRO A 79 12.40 -13.81 -25.76
CA PRO A 79 12.70 -15.21 -25.52
C PRO A 79 11.52 -15.96 -24.89
N ALA A 80 11.24 -17.18 -25.37
CA ALA A 80 10.10 -17.98 -24.91
C ALA A 80 10.13 -18.24 -23.39
N ASN A 81 11.32 -18.49 -22.84
CA ASN A 81 11.54 -18.66 -21.40
C ASN A 81 11.13 -17.41 -20.59
N ALA A 82 11.38 -16.20 -21.12
CA ALA A 82 11.00 -14.96 -20.45
C ALA A 82 9.49 -14.73 -20.49
N ARG A 83 8.83 -15.10 -21.60
CA ARG A 83 7.37 -15.08 -21.72
C ARG A 83 6.73 -16.04 -20.71
N GLU A 84 7.18 -17.30 -20.71
CA GLU A 84 6.69 -18.33 -19.79
C GLU A 84 6.89 -17.96 -18.32
N ALA A 85 8.04 -17.34 -17.97
CA ALA A 85 8.31 -16.88 -16.62
C ALA A 85 7.31 -15.83 -16.14
N ILE A 86 6.98 -14.86 -17.00
CA ILE A 86 6.01 -13.80 -16.69
C ILE A 86 4.59 -14.38 -16.60
N ASP A 87 4.22 -15.29 -17.50
CA ASP A 87 2.86 -15.83 -17.56
C ASP A 87 2.54 -16.75 -16.37
N ASN A 88 3.53 -17.51 -15.91
CA ASN A 88 3.38 -18.44 -14.79
C ASN A 88 3.84 -17.86 -13.45
N GLU A 89 4.28 -16.59 -13.41
CA GLU A 89 4.82 -15.93 -12.21
C GLU A 89 6.00 -16.69 -11.58
N GLN A 90 6.87 -17.26 -12.40
CA GLN A 90 8.02 -18.04 -11.96
C GLN A 90 9.30 -17.22 -12.10
N PRO A 91 9.81 -16.60 -11.03
CA PRO A 91 11.05 -15.84 -11.08
C PRO A 91 12.26 -16.76 -11.21
N LEU A 92 13.10 -16.56 -12.23
CA LEU A 92 14.33 -17.34 -12.44
C LEU A 92 15.48 -16.89 -11.51
N ALA A 93 15.39 -15.69 -10.95
CA ALA A 93 16.30 -15.17 -9.94
C ALA A 93 15.53 -14.44 -8.84
N ARG A 94 16.13 -14.32 -7.65
CA ARG A 94 15.60 -13.46 -6.58
C ARG A 94 16.07 -12.03 -6.81
N PHE A 95 15.13 -11.11 -7.01
CA PHE A 95 15.43 -9.69 -7.05
C PHE A 95 15.91 -9.21 -5.66
N ARG A 96 17.12 -8.64 -5.60
CA ARG A 96 17.73 -8.12 -4.36
C ARG A 96 17.94 -6.60 -4.38
N GLY A 97 17.45 -5.91 -5.41
CA GLY A 97 17.60 -4.47 -5.53
C GLY A 97 16.64 -3.70 -4.62
N THR A 98 17.13 -2.68 -3.93
CA THR A 98 16.26 -1.67 -3.32
C THR A 98 15.90 -0.65 -4.40
N ALA A 99 14.69 -0.65 -4.94
CA ALA A 99 14.22 0.48 -5.76
C ALA A 99 13.90 1.68 -4.86
N HIS A 100 14.92 2.23 -4.21
CA HIS A 100 14.84 3.57 -3.69
C HIS A 100 14.85 4.53 -4.89
N PRO A 101 13.91 5.48 -4.95
CA PRO A 101 13.83 6.40 -6.08
C PRO A 101 15.16 7.13 -6.23
N VAL A 102 15.81 6.96 -7.37
CA VAL A 102 16.85 7.87 -7.84
C VAL A 102 16.16 9.23 -7.94
N ARG A 103 16.46 10.13 -7.01
CA ARG A 103 16.02 11.52 -7.07
C ARG A 103 16.68 12.12 -8.31
N LYS A 104 15.87 12.66 -9.23
CA LYS A 104 16.38 13.41 -10.37
C LYS A 104 17.35 14.48 -9.89
N LYS A 105 18.56 14.53 -10.46
CA LYS A 105 19.34 15.77 -10.47
C LYS A 105 18.66 16.70 -11.47
N THR A 106 18.34 17.91 -11.05
CA THR A 106 17.90 18.98 -11.94
C THR A 106 19.03 19.32 -12.89
N VAL A 107 18.94 18.92 -14.17
CA VAL A 107 19.93 19.26 -15.20
C VAL A 107 19.34 20.29 -16.18
N LEU A 108 19.89 21.50 -16.05
CA LEU A 108 20.02 22.62 -17.00
C LEU A 108 18.79 23.40 -17.51
N ARG A 109 18.82 24.68 -17.12
CA ARG A 109 18.13 25.85 -17.69
C ARG A 109 18.41 25.98 -19.20
N PRO A 110 17.42 26.37 -20.02
CA PRO A 110 17.70 27.13 -21.22
C PRO A 110 18.16 28.53 -20.80
N GLU A 111 19.26 29.04 -21.35
CA GLU A 111 19.66 30.44 -21.15
C GLU A 111 18.53 31.38 -21.61
N PRO A 112 18.08 32.33 -20.77
CA PRO A 112 17.04 33.27 -21.19
C PRO A 112 17.66 34.33 -22.10
N ILE A 113 17.19 34.36 -23.34
CA ILE A 113 17.28 35.56 -24.17
C ILE A 113 16.47 36.65 -23.44
N PHE A 114 17.18 37.70 -23.04
CA PHE A 114 16.73 38.99 -22.48
C PHE A 114 15.22 39.19 -22.26
N GLY A 115 14.84 39.47 -21.00
CA GLY A 115 13.81 40.48 -20.72
C GLY A 115 12.42 40.04 -20.24
N GLN A 116 12.21 38.85 -19.68
CA GLN A 116 10.96 38.54 -18.98
C GLN A 116 11.20 38.02 -17.55
N PRO A 117 10.42 38.47 -16.54
CA PRO A 117 10.41 37.80 -15.24
C PRO A 117 9.79 36.41 -15.40
N GLY A 118 10.64 35.38 -15.39
CA GLY A 118 10.25 33.98 -15.62
C GLY A 118 9.43 33.33 -14.48
N PRO A 119 8.82 32.15 -14.75
CA PRO A 119 7.71 31.56 -13.99
C PRO A 119 8.16 30.74 -12.75
N ALA A 120 9.28 31.09 -12.12
CA ALA A 120 9.86 30.29 -11.02
C ALA A 120 8.91 30.17 -9.81
N ARG A 121 8.12 31.21 -9.51
CA ARG A 121 7.13 31.16 -8.42
C ARG A 121 5.97 30.20 -8.68
N ARG A 122 5.53 30.04 -9.93
CA ARG A 122 4.38 29.15 -10.24
C ARG A 122 4.72 27.67 -10.10
N ILE A 123 5.95 27.26 -10.45
CA ILE A 123 6.35 25.84 -10.41
C ILE A 123 6.59 25.37 -8.97
N GLU A 124 7.18 26.21 -8.11
CA GLU A 124 7.30 25.91 -6.67
C GLU A 124 5.93 25.84 -5.99
N GLU A 125 5.02 26.75 -6.32
CA GLU A 125 3.65 26.76 -5.80
C GLU A 125 2.84 25.54 -6.27
N GLU A 126 2.95 25.17 -7.55
CA GLU A 126 2.27 24.00 -8.15
C GLU A 126 2.85 22.66 -7.64
N THR A 127 4.16 22.57 -7.36
CA THR A 127 4.76 21.36 -6.77
C THR A 127 4.45 21.20 -5.28
N LEU A 128 4.42 22.30 -4.53
CA LEU A 128 3.94 22.30 -3.14
C LEU A 128 2.47 21.93 -3.07
N ASP A 129 1.67 22.38 -4.05
CA ASP A 129 0.26 22.06 -4.14
C ASP A 129 0.05 20.57 -4.46
N VAL A 130 0.79 19.99 -5.41
CA VAL A 130 0.73 18.55 -5.70
C VAL A 130 1.17 17.69 -4.51
N GLU A 131 2.22 18.10 -3.79
CA GLU A 131 2.68 17.37 -2.61
C GLU A 131 1.68 17.50 -1.44
N ALA A 132 1.08 18.68 -1.25
CA ALA A 132 0.00 18.89 -0.30
C ALA A 132 -1.20 18.02 -0.66
N HIS A 133 -1.69 18.05 -1.91
CA HIS A 133 -2.78 17.21 -2.39
C HIS A 133 -2.52 15.72 -2.15
N ARG A 134 -1.28 15.26 -2.37
CA ARG A 134 -0.88 13.88 -2.10
C ARG A 134 -0.93 13.54 -0.60
N ARG A 135 -0.48 14.44 0.26
CA ARG A 135 -0.56 14.28 1.72
C ARG A 135 -2.02 14.25 2.19
N HIS A 136 -2.88 15.13 1.69
CA HIS A 136 -4.31 15.13 2.01
C HIS A 136 -5.00 13.86 1.50
N ALA A 137 -4.70 13.40 0.28
CA ALA A 137 -5.24 12.15 -0.25
C ALA A 137 -4.80 10.92 0.57
N HIS A 138 -3.53 10.89 1.00
CA HIS A 138 -3.03 9.84 1.89
C HIS A 138 -3.70 9.90 3.27
N PHE A 139 -3.86 11.09 3.83
CA PHE A 139 -4.54 11.30 5.11
C PHE A 139 -5.99 10.80 5.06
N ARG A 140 -6.77 11.19 4.04
CA ARG A 140 -8.13 10.70 3.83
C ARG A 140 -8.17 9.17 3.75
N LYS A 141 -7.28 8.57 2.96
CA LYS A 141 -7.20 7.10 2.85
C LYS A 141 -6.91 6.41 4.18
N VAL A 142 -5.93 6.90 4.94
CA VAL A 142 -5.57 6.31 6.25
C VAL A 142 -6.70 6.48 7.25
N ARG A 143 -7.35 7.65 7.27
CA ARG A 143 -8.52 7.93 8.10
C ARG A 143 -9.68 6.99 7.76
N ASP A 144 -9.99 6.79 6.49
CA ASP A 144 -11.09 5.92 6.07
C ASP A 144 -10.85 4.47 6.49
N ILE A 145 -9.61 4.00 6.40
CA ILE A 145 -9.20 2.68 6.92
C ILE A 145 -9.40 2.63 8.44
N ALA A 146 -8.95 3.64 9.17
CA ALA A 146 -9.13 3.71 10.62
C ALA A 146 -10.62 3.68 11.01
N THR A 147 -11.47 4.44 10.32
CA THR A 147 -12.93 4.44 10.54
C THR A 147 -13.54 3.06 10.27
N GLN A 148 -13.10 2.36 9.22
CA GLN A 148 -13.56 1.00 8.93
C GLN A 148 -13.18 0.01 10.02
N GLU A 149 -11.95 0.08 10.55
CA GLU A 149 -11.49 -0.77 11.65
C GLU A 149 -12.28 -0.48 12.94
N VAL A 150 -12.54 0.79 13.26
CA VAL A 150 -13.36 1.15 14.42
C VAL A 150 -14.79 0.62 14.30
N ARG A 151 -15.41 0.72 13.11
CA ARG A 151 -16.74 0.12 12.84
C ARG A 151 -16.73 -1.41 12.90
N ARG A 152 -15.62 -2.05 12.51
CA ARG A 152 -15.45 -3.50 12.62
C ARG A 152 -15.37 -3.91 14.10
N PHE A 153 -14.62 -3.18 14.89
CA PHE A 153 -14.50 -3.42 16.33
C PHE A 153 -15.82 -3.18 17.07
N GLU A 154 -16.54 -2.11 16.75
CA GLU A 154 -17.90 -1.87 17.26
C GLU A 154 -18.84 -3.05 16.99
N ARG A 155 -18.89 -3.52 15.74
CA ARG A 155 -19.70 -4.68 15.36
C ARG A 155 -19.31 -5.93 16.15
N HIS A 156 -18.02 -6.12 16.43
CA HIS A 156 -17.54 -7.23 17.24
C HIS A 156 -18.00 -7.12 18.71
N LEU A 157 -18.03 -5.92 19.29
CA LEU A 157 -18.55 -5.70 20.65
C LEU A 157 -20.06 -5.87 20.76
N LEU A 158 -20.80 -5.52 19.69
CA LEU A 158 -22.25 -5.68 19.61
C LEU A 158 -22.66 -7.12 19.30
N HIS A 159 -21.94 -7.78 18.40
CA HIS A 159 -22.22 -9.13 17.89
C HIS A 159 -21.03 -10.04 18.17
N SER A 160 -20.68 -10.14 19.45
CA SER A 160 -19.63 -11.07 19.90
C SER A 160 -20.06 -12.51 19.58
N PRO A 161 -19.15 -13.38 19.11
CA PRO A 161 -19.47 -14.80 18.84
C PRO A 161 -19.96 -15.54 20.10
N VAL A 162 -19.62 -15.01 21.28
CA VAL A 162 -20.22 -15.42 22.55
C VAL A 162 -21.19 -14.33 22.99
N GLU A 163 -22.47 -14.67 23.05
CA GLU A 163 -23.49 -13.79 23.63
C GLU A 163 -23.28 -13.69 25.14
N LEU A 164 -22.91 -12.51 25.62
CA LEU A 164 -22.65 -12.27 27.05
C LEU A 164 -23.88 -12.56 27.92
N ALA A 165 -25.08 -12.32 27.42
CA ALA A 165 -26.32 -12.68 28.10
C ALA A 165 -26.46 -14.20 28.27
N SER A 166 -26.14 -14.98 27.23
CA SER A 166 -26.14 -16.46 27.30
C SER A 166 -25.07 -16.98 28.24
N MET A 167 -23.86 -16.40 28.22
CA MET A 167 -22.79 -16.75 29.15
C MET A 167 -23.19 -16.44 30.59
N ARG A 168 -23.75 -15.25 30.85
CA ARG A 168 -24.23 -14.82 32.17
C ARG A 168 -25.28 -15.78 32.70
N ALA A 169 -26.31 -16.09 31.91
CA ALA A 169 -27.36 -17.04 32.30
C ALA A 169 -26.78 -18.42 32.67
N LYS A 170 -25.84 -18.95 31.89
CA LYS A 170 -25.20 -20.24 32.20
C LYS A 170 -24.39 -20.20 33.50
N VAL A 171 -23.71 -19.10 33.79
CA VAL A 171 -22.97 -18.94 35.05
C VAL A 171 -23.94 -18.82 36.22
N GLU A 172 -25.04 -18.08 36.06
CA GLU A 172 -26.11 -17.98 37.05
C GLU A 172 -26.78 -19.33 37.32
N ASP A 173 -27.03 -20.14 36.27
CA ASP A 173 -27.56 -21.50 36.41
C ASP A 173 -26.61 -22.40 37.21
N VAL A 174 -25.29 -22.31 36.95
CA VAL A 174 -24.28 -23.05 37.71
C VAL A 174 -24.25 -22.59 39.16
N MET A 175 -24.33 -21.29 39.41
CA MET A 175 -24.38 -20.75 40.77
C MET A 175 -25.63 -21.19 41.52
N ALA A 176 -26.79 -21.27 40.85
CA ALA A 176 -28.03 -21.72 41.45
C ALA A 176 -28.06 -23.24 41.71
N ALA A 177 -27.35 -24.03 40.90
CA ALA A 177 -27.30 -25.48 41.02
C ALA A 177 -26.24 -25.99 41.99
N ALA A 178 -25.22 -25.19 42.31
CA ALA A 178 -24.12 -25.57 43.19
C ALA A 178 -24.30 -25.01 44.60
N GLU A 179 -24.00 -25.82 45.63
CA GLU A 179 -23.81 -25.32 46.99
C GLU A 179 -22.43 -24.62 47.06
N LEU A 180 -22.40 -23.33 46.73
CA LEU A 180 -21.20 -22.52 46.74
C LEU A 180 -21.04 -21.79 48.08
N ASP A 181 -19.79 -21.60 48.49
CA ASP A 181 -19.47 -20.68 49.58
C ASP A 181 -19.84 -19.23 49.18
N ASP A 182 -20.36 -18.44 50.14
CA ASP A 182 -20.76 -17.04 49.94
C ASP A 182 -19.68 -16.19 49.27
N ARG A 183 -18.40 -16.48 49.57
CA ARG A 183 -17.26 -15.77 48.99
C ARG A 183 -17.07 -16.05 47.50
N ILE A 184 -17.29 -17.30 47.08
CA ILE A 184 -17.13 -17.72 45.67
C ILE A 184 -18.30 -17.16 44.87
N GLN A 185 -19.51 -17.23 45.42
CA GLN A 185 -20.69 -16.64 44.81
C GLN A 185 -20.51 -15.12 44.58
N ALA A 186 -20.06 -14.38 45.60
CA ALA A 186 -19.83 -12.95 45.49
C ALA A 186 -18.74 -12.58 44.46
N ASP A 187 -17.66 -13.37 44.35
CA ASP A 187 -16.63 -13.12 43.33
C ASP A 187 -17.18 -13.37 41.92
N LEU A 188 -17.93 -14.46 41.69
CA LEU A 188 -18.55 -14.76 40.40
C LEU A 188 -19.52 -13.65 39.96
N GLU A 189 -20.38 -13.18 40.86
CA GLU A 189 -21.28 -12.05 40.60
C GLU A 189 -20.49 -10.78 40.25
N GLY A 190 -19.45 -10.48 41.02
CA GLY A 190 -18.57 -9.34 40.77
C GLY A 190 -17.87 -9.40 39.42
N ARG A 191 -17.42 -10.59 38.98
CA ARG A 191 -16.81 -10.78 37.65
C ARG A 191 -17.79 -10.56 36.52
N LEU A 192 -19.01 -11.10 36.64
CA LEU A 192 -20.06 -10.89 35.64
C LEU A 192 -20.41 -9.41 35.50
N GLU A 193 -20.58 -8.70 36.63
CA GLU A 193 -20.86 -7.27 36.63
C GLU A 193 -19.70 -6.46 36.02
N GLN A 194 -18.46 -6.81 36.36
CA GLN A 194 -17.28 -6.10 35.84
C GLN A 194 -17.10 -6.28 34.34
N ILE A 195 -17.35 -7.49 33.81
CA ILE A 195 -17.32 -7.77 32.37
C ILE A 195 -18.34 -6.89 31.65
N ASP A 196 -19.56 -6.79 32.18
CA ASP A 196 -20.61 -5.97 31.58
C ASP A 196 -20.28 -4.47 31.63
N LYS A 197 -19.78 -3.98 32.77
CA LYS A 197 -19.30 -2.59 32.90
C LYS A 197 -18.19 -2.27 31.89
N HIS A 198 -17.21 -3.16 31.74
CA HIS A 198 -16.11 -2.97 30.79
C HIS A 198 -16.61 -2.96 29.35
N ARG A 199 -17.57 -3.81 29.00
CA ARG A 199 -18.18 -3.79 27.66
C ARG A 199 -18.85 -2.45 27.37
N HIS A 200 -19.67 -1.94 28.29
CA HIS A 200 -20.32 -0.63 28.14
C HIS A 200 -19.29 0.51 28.05
N MET A 201 -18.24 0.45 28.85
CA MET A 201 -17.14 1.43 28.80
C MET A 201 -16.42 1.40 27.45
N LEU A 202 -16.10 0.22 26.92
CA LEU A 202 -15.50 0.06 25.61
C LEU A 202 -16.39 0.61 24.49
N LEU A 203 -17.69 0.35 24.52
CA LEU A 203 -18.64 0.91 23.55
C LEU A 203 -18.62 2.44 23.56
N ARG A 204 -18.66 3.07 24.73
CA ARG A 204 -18.54 4.55 24.84
C ARG A 204 -17.22 5.08 24.28
N HIS A 205 -16.11 4.38 24.50
CA HIS A 205 -14.83 4.78 23.92
C HIS A 205 -14.82 4.67 22.40
N VAL A 206 -15.45 3.62 21.85
CA VAL A 206 -15.60 3.42 20.41
C VAL A 206 -16.46 4.52 19.79
N GLU A 207 -17.61 4.85 20.40
CA GLU A 207 -18.45 5.98 19.98
C GLU A 207 -17.67 7.30 19.98
N LYS A 208 -16.91 7.58 21.04
CA LYS A 208 -16.09 8.79 21.13
C LYS A 208 -15.01 8.81 20.06
N LEU A 209 -14.36 7.67 19.78
CA LEU A 209 -13.35 7.54 18.76
C LEU A 209 -13.93 7.78 17.36
N GLN A 210 -15.13 7.26 17.08
CA GLN A 210 -15.85 7.55 15.84
C GLN A 210 -16.15 9.04 15.70
N ALA A 211 -16.66 9.67 16.76
CA ALA A 211 -16.94 11.11 16.74
C ALA A 211 -15.68 11.95 16.46
N LEU A 212 -14.54 11.59 17.07
CA LEU A 212 -13.27 12.26 16.82
C LEU A 212 -12.78 12.06 15.38
N LEU A 213 -12.91 10.85 14.82
CA LEU A 213 -12.53 10.56 13.43
C LEU A 213 -13.42 11.29 12.42
N SER A 214 -14.71 11.45 12.71
CA SER A 214 -15.64 12.21 11.87
C SER A 214 -15.36 13.72 11.90
N GLN A 215 -14.97 14.27 13.06
CA GLN A 215 -14.58 15.69 13.17
C GLN A 215 -13.33 16.04 12.34
N LEU A 216 -12.48 15.06 12.04
CA LEU A 216 -11.35 15.21 11.12
C LEU A 216 -11.79 15.22 9.64
N ASP A 217 -13.08 15.08 9.33
CA ASP A 217 -13.67 15.23 8.00
C ASP A 217 -14.27 16.63 7.80
N ASP A 218 -14.82 17.24 8.87
CA ASP A 218 -15.44 18.56 8.83
C ASP A 218 -14.44 19.73 8.96
N GLY A 219 -13.15 19.44 9.16
CA GLY A 219 -12.09 20.41 9.42
C GLY A 219 -11.28 20.89 8.21
N ASP A 220 -11.69 20.51 6.98
CA ASP A 220 -11.11 20.95 5.70
C ASP A 220 -11.99 22.04 5.05
#